data_AF-A0A938RZX3-F1
#
_entry.id   AF-A0A938RZX3-F1
#
_cell.length_a   1.000
_cell.length_b   1.000
_cell.length_c   1.000
_cell.angle_alpha   90.00
_cell.angle_beta   90.00
_cell.angle_gamma   90.00
#
_symmetry.space_group_name_H-M   'P 1'
#
loop_
_entity.id
_entity.type
_entity.pdbx_description
1 polymer ?
#
loop_
_entity_poly.entity_id
_entity_poly.type
_entity_poly.pdbx_seq_one_letter_code
_entity_poly.pdbx_strand_id
1 'polypeptide(L)'
;MLRRSGRRAATILRTFPRAQQGRPRCWRSHGGRGVGAEISRRQFLGTAAAGGFAAASGAIRAGQEPPAAPAPPPRPRCIVDSHVHLKHGDAARTEYTADEIVHVMDKVGIAKSVVFAMSTTTQRSIDMAEKAVSKFPDRLIPYVYALPHYERPAIKEIQAALSGRLFRGVKIHAGECTLAEYVIDPVLALAGRYRAPCLVDCKGDHAAARRMAKAFPGTTLIIAHMGRYLATDGRLLDQFIGLAAECDNVLLDVSGVVLVEKIPEAVRTIGAKRLVWGTDGPHPKPDTVAFARTELDKVRQLDLGEDDKDNLLGRTILELLRLQ
;
A
#
# COMPACT_ATOMS: atom_id res chain seq x y z
N MET A 1 -20.82 59.81 34.07
CA MET A 1 -20.56 59.09 32.80
C MET A 1 -20.59 57.59 33.10
N LEU A 2 -21.73 56.86 33.02
CA LEU A 2 -22.35 56.24 31.82
C LEU A 2 -21.32 55.44 30.99
N ARG A 3 -21.41 54.14 30.69
CA ARG A 3 -22.48 53.11 30.76
C ARG A 3 -21.86 51.71 30.92
N ARG A 4 -22.52 50.84 31.69
CA ARG A 4 -22.39 49.37 31.64
C ARG A 4 -23.12 48.84 30.40
N SER A 5 -22.52 47.93 29.64
CA SER A 5 -23.22 47.11 28.64
C SER A 5 -23.10 45.63 29.00
N GLY A 6 -24.22 45.06 29.46
CA GLY A 6 -24.38 43.62 29.59
C GLY A 6 -24.73 43.02 28.24
N ARG A 7 -24.07 41.91 27.87
CA ARG A 7 -24.55 41.01 26.81
C ARG A 7 -25.08 39.75 27.46
N ARG A 8 -26.39 39.56 27.30
CA ARG A 8 -27.14 38.36 27.70
C ARG A 8 -26.78 37.21 26.76
N ALA A 9 -26.50 36.06 27.36
CA ALA A 9 -26.47 34.77 26.68
C ALA A 9 -27.89 34.37 26.26
N ALA A 10 -28.07 34.03 24.99
CA ALA A 10 -29.31 33.47 24.46
C ALA A 10 -29.06 32.00 24.11
N THR A 11 -29.50 31.12 25.01
CA THR A 11 -29.60 29.68 24.82
C THR A 11 -30.76 29.41 23.86
N ILE A 12 -30.47 28.93 22.64
CA ILE A 12 -31.49 28.43 21.71
C ILE A 12 -31.47 26.89 21.80
N LEU A 13 -32.36 26.36 22.63
CA LEU A 13 -32.83 24.98 22.55
C LEU A 13 -33.76 24.87 21.35
N ARG A 14 -33.35 24.15 20.31
CA ARG A 14 -34.27 23.66 19.28
C ARG A 14 -34.37 22.14 19.39
N THR A 15 -35.59 21.74 19.69
CA THR A 15 -36.13 20.39 19.80
C THR A 15 -36.09 19.68 18.45
N PHE A 16 -35.60 18.44 18.43
CA PHE A 16 -35.72 17.52 17.31
C PHE A 16 -36.94 16.60 17.51
N PRO A 17 -37.81 16.40 16.52
CA PRO A 17 -38.85 15.39 16.59
C PRO A 17 -38.25 13.98 16.42
N ARG A 18 -38.59 13.09 17.35
CA ARG A 18 -38.36 11.63 17.27
C ARG A 18 -39.09 11.05 16.06
N ALA A 19 -38.33 10.49 15.11
CA ALA A 19 -38.88 9.58 14.11
C ALA A 19 -38.80 8.13 14.60
N GLN A 20 -39.87 7.41 14.32
CA GLN A 20 -40.30 6.18 14.96
C GLN A 20 -39.49 4.94 14.52
N GLN A 21 -39.39 4.00 15.46
CA GLN A 21 -38.92 2.65 15.26
C GLN A 21 -39.88 1.88 14.36
N GLY A 22 -39.34 1.26 13.30
CA GLY A 22 -40.03 0.24 12.51
C GLY A 22 -39.13 -0.98 12.37
N ARG A 23 -39.43 -2.05 13.12
CA ARG A 23 -38.98 -3.42 12.79
C ARG A 23 -39.89 -3.96 11.68
N PRO A 24 -39.39 -4.89 10.86
CA PRO A 24 -40.03 -6.21 10.94
C PRO A 24 -39.08 -7.42 10.80
N ARG A 25 -39.40 -8.42 11.64
CA ARG A 25 -39.55 -9.86 11.39
C ARG A 25 -38.38 -10.68 10.83
N CYS A 26 -37.83 -11.48 11.76
CA CYS A 26 -37.55 -12.92 11.64
C CYS A 26 -38.08 -13.62 10.39
N TRP A 27 -37.18 -14.32 9.72
CA TRP A 27 -37.47 -15.57 9.00
C TRP A 27 -36.57 -16.67 9.57
N ARG A 28 -37.20 -17.71 10.11
CA ARG A 28 -36.61 -19.03 10.35
C ARG A 28 -37.20 -19.96 9.30
N SER A 29 -36.36 -20.78 8.68
CA SER A 29 -36.73 -22.14 8.28
C SER A 29 -35.48 -22.92 7.88
N HIS A 30 -35.27 -24.03 8.61
CA HIS A 30 -34.91 -25.39 8.15
C HIS A 30 -33.90 -25.52 7.01
N GLY A 31 -32.81 -26.28 7.11
CA GLY A 31 -32.70 -27.64 7.64
C GLY A 31 -32.19 -28.53 6.50
N GLY A 32 -31.03 -29.16 6.65
CA GLY A 32 -30.48 -30.04 5.62
C GLY A 32 -29.10 -30.57 6.00
N ARG A 33 -29.06 -31.82 6.46
CA ARG A 33 -27.85 -32.62 6.71
C ARG A 33 -27.39 -33.28 5.40
N GLY A 34 -26.09 -33.56 5.31
CA GLY A 34 -25.44 -34.47 4.35
C GLY A 34 -23.95 -34.16 4.34
N VAL A 35 -23.12 -34.73 5.23
CA VAL A 35 -22.48 -36.06 5.17
C VAL A 35 -21.78 -36.35 3.84
N GLY A 36 -20.45 -36.23 3.87
CA GLY A 36 -19.50 -37.24 3.40
C GLY A 36 -19.11 -37.24 1.92
N ALA A 37 -17.84 -36.96 1.64
CA ALA A 37 -16.87 -38.01 1.30
C ALA A 37 -15.47 -37.40 1.05
N GLU A 38 -14.50 -37.83 1.84
CA GLU A 38 -13.07 -37.71 1.57
C GLU A 38 -12.68 -38.62 0.39
N ILE A 39 -11.76 -38.17 -0.46
CA ILE A 39 -10.94 -39.06 -1.29
C ILE A 39 -9.49 -38.66 -1.09
N SER A 40 -8.72 -39.55 -0.47
CA SER A 40 -7.29 -39.40 -0.21
C SER A 40 -6.47 -40.41 -1.04
N ARG A 41 -5.38 -39.88 -1.61
CA ARG A 41 -4.02 -40.42 -1.79
C ARG A 41 -3.78 -41.83 -2.39
N ARG A 42 -2.62 -41.86 -3.09
CA ARG A 42 -1.70 -42.97 -3.44
C ARG A 42 -1.86 -43.40 -4.90
N GLN A 43 -0.82 -43.67 -5.67
CA GLN A 43 0.60 -44.00 -5.44
C GLN A 43 1.27 -43.90 -6.82
N PHE A 44 2.55 -43.51 -6.92
CA PHE A 44 3.45 -44.14 -7.90
C PHE A 44 4.91 -43.91 -7.48
N LEU A 45 5.53 -44.99 -7.00
CA LEU A 45 6.97 -45.20 -6.92
C LEU A 45 7.22 -46.63 -7.43
N GLY A 46 8.24 -46.81 -8.24
CA GLY A 46 8.76 -48.11 -8.67
C GLY A 46 9.84 -47.91 -9.72
N THR A 47 11.12 -47.91 -9.30
CA THR A 47 12.11 -49.01 -9.49
C THR A 47 12.73 -49.01 -10.89
N ALA A 48 14.00 -48.62 -11.08
CA ALA A 48 15.27 -49.28 -10.70
C ALA A 48 15.79 -50.23 -11.79
N ALA A 49 17.05 -50.01 -12.21
CA ALA A 49 18.08 -50.96 -12.71
C ALA A 49 19.01 -50.17 -13.66
N ALA A 50 20.25 -49.85 -13.29
CA ALA A 50 21.42 -50.74 -13.23
C ALA A 50 21.72 -51.40 -14.58
N GLY A 51 22.71 -50.86 -15.31
CA GLY A 51 23.22 -51.45 -16.55
C GLY A 51 24.53 -50.79 -17.02
N GLY A 52 25.64 -51.50 -16.78
CA GLY A 52 26.81 -51.59 -17.68
C GLY A 52 27.73 -50.38 -17.84
N PHE A 53 28.87 -50.39 -17.13
CA PHE A 53 30.07 -49.67 -17.57
C PHE A 53 30.77 -50.50 -18.66
N ALA A 54 30.66 -50.07 -19.92
CA ALA A 54 31.53 -50.48 -21.01
C ALA A 54 32.28 -49.25 -21.53
N ALA A 55 33.60 -49.22 -21.31
CA ALA A 55 34.48 -48.18 -21.81
C ALA A 55 34.67 -48.37 -23.33
N ALA A 56 33.97 -47.57 -24.12
CA ALA A 56 34.25 -47.38 -25.53
C ALA A 56 34.92 -46.02 -25.72
N SER A 57 36.19 -46.02 -26.15
CA SER A 57 36.90 -44.84 -26.61
C SER A 57 36.28 -44.34 -27.91
N GLY A 58 35.22 -43.55 -27.79
CA GLY A 58 34.61 -42.80 -28.89
C GLY A 58 35.05 -41.34 -28.82
N ALA A 59 35.65 -40.83 -29.89
CA ALA A 59 36.02 -39.43 -30.03
C ALA A 59 34.82 -38.52 -29.71
N ILE A 60 34.97 -37.63 -28.72
CA ILE A 60 33.98 -36.61 -28.40
C ILE A 60 33.94 -35.62 -29.57
N ARG A 61 32.95 -35.77 -30.46
CA ARG A 61 32.48 -34.63 -31.25
C ARG A 61 31.81 -33.67 -30.27
N ALA A 62 32.29 -32.43 -30.24
CA ALA A 62 31.62 -31.33 -29.56
C ALA A 62 30.18 -31.23 -30.10
N GLY A 63 29.22 -31.77 -29.36
CA GLY A 63 27.81 -31.55 -29.61
C GLY A 63 27.53 -30.09 -29.31
N GLN A 64 26.99 -29.37 -30.30
CA GLN A 64 26.36 -28.08 -30.04
C GLN A 64 25.27 -28.29 -28.99
N GLU A 65 25.33 -27.56 -27.88
CA GLU A 65 24.23 -27.51 -26.93
C GLU A 65 22.94 -27.16 -27.67
N PRO A 66 21.83 -27.84 -27.39
CA PRO A 66 20.55 -27.46 -27.98
C PRO A 66 20.26 -26.00 -27.61
N PRO A 67 19.74 -25.19 -28.54
CA PRO A 67 19.44 -23.79 -28.27
C PRO A 67 18.53 -23.70 -27.04
N ALA A 68 18.90 -22.82 -26.11
CA ALA A 68 18.14 -22.58 -24.90
C ALA A 68 16.66 -22.36 -25.26
N ALA A 69 15.78 -23.06 -24.55
CA ALA A 69 14.34 -22.92 -24.75
C ALA A 69 13.96 -21.44 -24.66
N PRO A 70 13.08 -20.95 -25.56
CA PRO A 70 12.65 -19.56 -25.52
C PRO A 70 12.09 -19.24 -24.13
N ALA A 71 12.53 -18.11 -23.56
CA ALA A 71 12.08 -17.67 -22.26
C ALA A 71 10.53 -17.68 -22.23
N PRO A 72 9.91 -18.13 -21.13
CA PRO A 72 8.47 -18.12 -21.02
C PRO A 72 7.93 -16.71 -21.30
N PRO A 73 6.77 -16.58 -21.96
CA PRO A 73 6.21 -15.28 -22.27
C PRO A 73 6.09 -14.47 -20.98
N PRO A 74 6.43 -13.17 -21.01
CA PRO A 74 6.34 -12.32 -19.82
C PRO A 74 4.92 -12.38 -19.28
N ARG A 75 4.80 -12.60 -17.96
CA ARG A 75 3.49 -12.59 -17.29
C ARG A 75 2.82 -11.24 -17.58
N PRO A 76 1.49 -11.20 -17.76
CA PRO A 76 0.80 -9.93 -17.99
C PRO A 76 1.12 -8.97 -16.85
N ARG A 77 1.52 -7.74 -17.21
CA ARG A 77 1.93 -6.71 -16.26
C ARG A 77 0.78 -6.33 -15.34
N CYS A 78 0.86 -6.77 -14.08
CA CYS A 78 -0.08 -6.38 -13.04
C CYS A 78 0.35 -5.02 -12.48
N ILE A 79 -0.31 -3.96 -12.89
CA ILE A 79 -0.08 -2.60 -12.36
C ILE A 79 -0.82 -2.47 -11.04
N VAL A 80 -0.11 -2.07 -9.99
CA VAL A 80 -0.66 -1.84 -8.66
C VAL A 80 -0.31 -0.44 -8.20
N ASP A 81 -1.34 0.37 -7.97
CA ASP A 81 -1.18 1.69 -7.36
C ASP A 81 -1.04 1.53 -5.85
N SER A 82 0.16 1.74 -5.31
CA SER A 82 0.44 1.56 -3.89
C SER A 82 0.10 2.76 -3.00
N HIS A 83 -0.43 3.85 -3.56
CA HIS A 83 -0.66 5.10 -2.83
C HIS A 83 -1.95 5.79 -3.30
N VAL A 84 -3.10 5.40 -2.73
CA VAL A 84 -4.41 5.99 -3.07
C VAL A 84 -5.16 6.49 -1.84
N HIS A 85 -5.65 7.71 -1.91
CA HIS A 85 -6.41 8.37 -0.87
C HIS A 85 -7.90 8.08 -1.05
N LEU A 86 -8.48 7.33 -0.11
CA LEU A 86 -9.92 7.30 0.08
C LEU A 86 -10.30 8.53 0.92
N LYS A 87 -11.16 9.41 0.43
CA LYS A 87 -11.52 10.65 1.14
C LYS A 87 -13.02 10.83 1.21
N HIS A 88 -13.49 11.40 2.32
CA HIS A 88 -14.88 11.78 2.50
C HIS A 88 -14.96 13.12 3.22
N GLY A 89 -14.52 14.18 2.53
CA GLY A 89 -14.75 15.56 2.90
C GLY A 89 -13.60 16.18 3.70
N ASP A 90 -12.42 16.27 3.08
CA ASP A 90 -11.31 17.04 3.67
C ASP A 90 -11.63 18.56 3.73
N ALA A 91 -10.68 19.38 4.21
CA ALA A 91 -10.88 20.83 4.31
C ALA A 91 -11.20 21.49 2.94
N ALA A 92 -10.76 20.86 1.84
CA ALA A 92 -11.06 21.28 0.47
C ALA A 92 -12.34 20.63 -0.09
N ARG A 93 -13.05 19.82 0.72
CA ARG A 93 -14.21 19.01 0.35
C ARG A 93 -13.94 18.08 -0.83
N THR A 94 -12.71 17.60 -0.96
CA THR A 94 -12.43 16.53 -1.91
C THR A 94 -12.93 15.22 -1.33
N GLU A 95 -13.72 14.52 -2.15
CA GLU A 95 -14.23 13.19 -1.85
C GLU A 95 -13.75 12.27 -2.97
N TYR A 96 -13.18 11.15 -2.58
CA TYR A 96 -12.80 10.09 -3.51
C TYR A 96 -13.39 8.82 -2.96
N THR A 97 -14.50 8.43 -3.57
CA THR A 97 -15.22 7.20 -3.26
C THR A 97 -14.47 6.00 -3.82
N ALA A 98 -14.78 4.81 -3.30
CA ALA A 98 -14.27 3.56 -3.86
C ALA A 98 -14.67 3.40 -5.34
N ASP A 99 -15.87 3.85 -5.73
CA ASP A 99 -16.33 3.82 -7.12
C ASP A 99 -15.50 4.71 -8.04
N GLU A 100 -15.17 5.93 -7.62
CA GLU A 100 -14.32 6.84 -8.41
C GLU A 100 -12.90 6.28 -8.55
N ILE A 101 -12.34 5.73 -7.47
CA ILE A 101 -11.03 5.06 -7.51
C ILE A 101 -11.07 3.91 -8.52
N VAL A 102 -12.04 3.00 -8.44
CA VAL A 102 -12.15 1.87 -9.36
C VAL A 102 -12.43 2.32 -10.79
N HIS A 103 -13.21 3.39 -10.98
CA HIS A 103 -13.42 4.00 -12.30
C HIS A 103 -12.10 4.46 -12.93
N VAL A 104 -11.26 5.16 -12.15
CA VAL A 104 -9.91 5.58 -12.60
C VAL A 104 -9.06 4.36 -12.91
N MET A 105 -9.07 3.35 -12.03
CA MET A 105 -8.32 2.11 -12.24
C MET A 105 -8.68 1.45 -13.57
N ASP A 106 -9.97 1.34 -13.88
CA ASP A 106 -10.45 0.72 -15.11
C ASP A 106 -10.06 1.54 -16.36
N LYS A 107 -10.08 2.87 -16.27
CA LYS A 107 -9.70 3.76 -17.39
C LYS A 107 -8.18 3.82 -17.65
N VAL A 108 -7.36 3.51 -16.65
CA VAL A 108 -5.89 3.57 -16.75
C VAL A 108 -5.27 2.17 -16.93
N GLY A 109 -5.99 1.12 -16.54
CA GLY A 109 -5.49 -0.26 -16.56
C GLY A 109 -4.76 -0.67 -15.27
N ILE A 110 -5.17 -0.10 -14.14
CA ILE A 110 -4.64 -0.45 -12.81
C ILE A 110 -5.41 -1.67 -12.28
N ALA A 111 -4.69 -2.74 -11.98
CA ALA A 111 -5.29 -4.00 -11.54
C ALA A 111 -5.75 -3.93 -10.08
N LYS A 112 -4.90 -3.39 -9.19
CA LYS A 112 -5.19 -3.25 -7.76
C LYS A 112 -4.71 -1.90 -7.23
N SER A 113 -5.32 -1.43 -6.14
CA SER A 113 -4.89 -0.22 -5.45
C SER A 113 -4.81 -0.43 -3.94
N VAL A 114 -3.71 0.00 -3.33
CA VAL A 114 -3.62 0.17 -1.88
C VAL A 114 -4.35 1.46 -1.51
N VAL A 115 -5.38 1.34 -0.68
CA VAL A 115 -6.24 2.45 -0.26
C VAL A 115 -6.18 2.66 1.25
N PHE A 116 -6.30 3.91 1.67
CA PHE A 116 -6.47 4.28 3.06
C PHE A 116 -7.31 5.53 3.17
N ALA A 117 -8.17 5.58 4.19
CA ALA A 117 -9.01 6.74 4.44
C ALA A 117 -8.29 7.78 5.28
N MET A 118 -8.03 8.96 4.71
CA MET A 118 -7.36 10.05 5.41
C MET A 118 -8.31 11.18 5.83
N SER A 119 -7.80 12.20 6.55
CA SER A 119 -8.59 13.33 7.04
C SER A 119 -9.76 12.93 7.95
N THR A 120 -9.54 11.92 8.79
CA THR A 120 -10.54 11.38 9.72
C THR A 120 -9.85 10.71 10.92
N THR A 121 -10.60 10.11 11.85
CA THR A 121 -10.02 9.36 12.99
C THR A 121 -9.58 7.96 12.57
N THR A 122 -8.66 7.32 13.31
CA THR A 122 -8.24 5.93 13.00
C THR A 122 -9.41 4.95 12.96
N GLN A 123 -10.34 4.97 13.91
CA GLN A 123 -11.51 4.09 13.83
C GLN A 123 -12.35 4.37 12.56
N ARG A 124 -12.62 5.63 12.23
CA ARG A 124 -13.45 5.95 11.06
C ARG A 124 -12.74 5.63 9.75
N SER A 125 -11.42 5.76 9.71
CA SER A 125 -10.64 5.38 8.53
C SER A 125 -10.69 3.87 8.28
N ILE A 126 -10.61 3.07 9.35
CA ILE A 126 -10.80 1.62 9.32
C ILE A 126 -12.18 1.30 8.74
N ASP A 127 -13.26 1.83 9.33
CA ASP A 127 -14.63 1.54 8.90
C ASP A 127 -14.86 1.89 7.40
N MET A 128 -14.30 3.02 6.94
CA MET A 128 -14.39 3.46 5.55
C MET A 128 -13.63 2.54 4.60
N ALA A 129 -12.41 2.14 4.97
CA ALA A 129 -11.60 1.22 4.17
C ALA A 129 -12.24 -0.18 4.10
N GLU A 130 -12.80 -0.67 5.20
CA GLU A 130 -13.55 -1.94 5.21
C GLU A 130 -14.76 -1.89 4.27
N LYS A 131 -15.53 -0.80 4.29
CA LYS A 131 -16.66 -0.60 3.38
C LYS A 131 -16.23 -0.55 1.92
N ALA A 132 -15.13 0.13 1.61
CA ALA A 132 -14.58 0.20 0.26
C ALA A 132 -14.15 -1.18 -0.25
N VAL A 133 -13.42 -1.94 0.57
CA VAL A 133 -12.91 -3.27 0.22
C VAL A 133 -14.05 -4.30 0.15
N SER A 134 -15.06 -4.20 1.03
CA SER A 134 -16.25 -5.05 0.93
C SER A 134 -16.99 -4.87 -0.41
N LYS A 135 -16.90 -3.68 -1.01
CA LYS A 135 -17.51 -3.41 -2.33
C LYS A 135 -16.65 -3.90 -3.49
N PHE A 136 -15.32 -3.86 -3.34
CA PHE A 136 -14.36 -4.22 -4.38
C PHE A 136 -13.21 -5.10 -3.85
N PRO A 137 -13.50 -6.32 -3.35
CA PRO A 137 -12.56 -7.12 -2.56
C PRO A 137 -11.33 -7.58 -3.35
N ASP A 138 -11.47 -7.78 -4.66
CA ASP A 138 -10.37 -8.22 -5.53
C ASP A 138 -9.56 -7.06 -6.13
N ARG A 139 -9.97 -5.82 -5.87
CA ARG A 139 -9.36 -4.62 -6.47
C ARG A 139 -8.68 -3.73 -5.44
N LEU A 140 -9.23 -3.62 -4.23
CA LEU A 140 -8.75 -2.69 -3.21
C LEU A 140 -8.07 -3.41 -2.05
N ILE A 141 -6.94 -2.88 -1.60
CA ILE A 141 -6.13 -3.42 -0.51
C ILE A 141 -6.07 -2.37 0.61
N PRO A 142 -6.64 -2.63 1.80
CA PRO A 142 -6.76 -1.59 2.81
C PRO A 142 -5.49 -1.49 3.66
N TYR A 143 -5.01 -0.26 3.86
CA TYR A 143 -4.08 0.10 4.91
C TYR A 143 -4.81 0.83 6.04
N VAL A 144 -4.39 0.58 7.28
CA VAL A 144 -4.89 1.32 8.44
C VAL A 144 -4.31 2.72 8.39
N TYR A 145 -5.15 3.76 8.49
CA TYR A 145 -4.64 5.12 8.64
C TYR A 145 -4.42 5.45 10.13
N ALA A 146 -3.15 5.57 10.53
CA ALA A 146 -2.77 5.78 11.92
C ALA A 146 -2.71 7.28 12.24
N LEU A 147 -3.59 7.75 13.13
CA LEU A 147 -3.51 9.05 13.78
C LEU A 147 -3.34 8.88 15.29
N PRO A 148 -2.19 8.39 15.76
CA PRO A 148 -1.90 8.36 17.18
C PRO A 148 -1.83 9.80 17.74
N HIS A 149 -2.48 10.02 18.88
CA HIS A 149 -2.41 11.26 19.64
C HIS A 149 -2.13 10.94 21.11
N TYR A 150 -1.42 11.83 21.82
CA TYR A 150 -1.07 11.60 23.22
C TYR A 150 -2.30 11.35 24.11
N GLU A 151 -3.41 12.05 23.83
CA GLU A 151 -4.64 11.96 24.63
C GLU A 151 -5.51 10.73 24.31
N ARG A 152 -5.38 10.15 23.12
CA ARG A 152 -6.16 8.98 22.70
C ARG A 152 -5.27 7.94 22.03
N PRO A 153 -5.03 6.79 22.69
CA PRO A 153 -4.26 5.71 22.08
C PRO A 153 -5.02 5.07 20.91
N ALA A 154 -4.61 5.35 19.67
CA ALA A 154 -5.11 4.66 18.47
C ALA A 154 -4.59 3.21 18.37
N ILE A 155 -3.59 2.84 19.19
CA ILE A 155 -2.85 1.58 19.07
C ILE A 155 -3.74 0.33 19.18
N LYS A 156 -4.80 0.36 20.00
CA LYS A 156 -5.73 -0.77 20.14
C LYS A 156 -6.59 -0.97 18.89
N GLU A 157 -7.02 0.12 18.27
CA GLU A 157 -7.78 0.12 17.01
C GLU A 157 -6.91 -0.45 15.88
N ILE A 158 -5.66 0.03 15.78
CA ILE A 158 -4.68 -0.46 14.80
C ILE A 158 -4.39 -1.95 15.02
N GLN A 159 -4.19 -2.38 16.27
CA GLN A 159 -3.93 -3.79 16.60
C GLN A 159 -5.11 -4.68 16.19
N ALA A 160 -6.35 -4.26 16.50
CA ALA A 160 -7.54 -5.01 16.12
C ALA A 160 -7.61 -5.17 14.58
N ALA A 161 -7.44 -4.07 13.83
CA ALA A 161 -7.47 -4.08 12.38
C ALA A 161 -6.40 -4.99 11.75
N LEU A 162 -5.15 -4.93 12.23
CA LEU A 162 -4.06 -5.78 11.73
C LEU A 162 -4.26 -7.26 12.09
N SER A 163 -4.80 -7.55 13.28
CA SER A 163 -5.07 -8.93 13.71
C SER A 163 -6.14 -9.62 12.88
N GLY A 164 -7.10 -8.87 12.32
CA GLY A 164 -8.13 -9.37 11.41
C GLY A 164 -7.63 -9.78 10.02
N ARG A 165 -6.34 -9.52 9.70
CA ARG A 165 -5.65 -9.87 8.44
C ARG A 165 -6.21 -9.26 7.15
N LEU A 166 -7.35 -8.56 7.21
CA LEU A 166 -7.89 -7.77 6.11
C LEU A 166 -6.95 -6.61 5.75
N PHE A 167 -6.53 -5.86 6.77
CA PHE A 167 -5.58 -4.76 6.61
C PHE A 167 -4.17 -5.29 6.37
N ARG A 168 -3.52 -4.75 5.34
CA ARG A 168 -2.22 -5.24 4.84
C ARG A 168 -1.04 -4.32 5.16
N GLY A 169 -1.29 -3.16 5.74
CA GLY A 169 -0.26 -2.16 6.04
C GLY A 169 -0.81 -1.02 6.89
N VAL A 170 0.05 -0.05 7.17
CA VAL A 170 -0.28 1.16 7.93
C VAL A 170 0.15 2.39 7.12
N LYS A 171 -0.69 3.41 7.05
CA LYS A 171 -0.34 4.73 6.50
C LYS A 171 -0.19 5.74 7.65
N ILE A 172 0.89 6.51 7.58
CA ILE A 172 1.26 7.59 8.51
C ILE A 172 1.52 8.86 7.70
N HIS A 173 1.16 10.02 8.22
CA HIS A 173 1.34 11.30 7.55
C HIS A 173 1.73 12.40 8.54
N ALA A 174 2.95 12.94 8.41
CA ALA A 174 3.51 13.95 9.32
C ALA A 174 2.73 15.28 9.37
N GLY A 175 1.83 15.50 8.40
CA GLY A 175 0.89 16.63 8.43
C GLY A 175 -0.35 16.44 9.29
N GLU A 176 -0.66 15.21 9.74
CA GLU A 176 -1.85 14.91 10.56
C GLU A 176 -1.47 14.31 11.94
N CYS A 177 -0.27 13.76 12.09
CA CYS A 177 0.29 13.36 13.37
C CYS A 177 1.79 13.70 13.46
N THR A 178 2.33 13.78 14.68
CA THR A 178 3.78 13.95 14.89
C THR A 178 4.55 12.64 14.67
N LEU A 179 5.78 12.74 14.17
CA LEU A 179 6.72 11.61 14.04
C LEU A 179 7.63 11.43 15.28
N ALA A 180 7.32 12.13 16.37
CA ALA A 180 8.02 12.00 17.63
C ALA A 180 7.97 10.56 18.16
N GLU A 181 9.08 10.12 18.76
CA GLU A 181 9.30 8.75 19.24
C GLU A 181 8.13 8.25 20.11
N TYR A 182 7.75 9.02 21.12
CA TYR A 182 6.69 8.66 22.07
C TYR A 182 5.28 8.55 21.46
N VAL A 183 5.09 8.98 20.22
CA VAL A 183 3.81 8.88 19.50
C VAL A 183 3.84 7.77 18.46
N ILE A 184 4.87 7.76 17.61
CA ILE A 184 4.88 6.90 16.41
C ILE A 184 5.54 5.53 16.64
N ASP A 185 6.51 5.45 17.55
CA ASP A 185 7.27 4.22 17.78
C ASP A 185 6.39 3.03 18.22
N PRO A 186 5.37 3.20 19.08
CA PRO A 186 4.44 2.11 19.38
C PRO A 186 3.72 1.58 18.14
N VAL A 187 3.38 2.45 17.18
CA VAL A 187 2.72 2.06 15.92
C VAL A 187 3.69 1.27 15.04
N LEU A 188 4.93 1.73 14.89
CA LEU A 188 5.95 1.03 14.11
C LEU A 188 6.28 -0.34 14.71
N ALA A 189 6.50 -0.41 16.03
CA ALA A 189 6.74 -1.66 16.73
C ALA A 189 5.59 -2.66 16.56
N LEU A 190 4.35 -2.19 16.62
CA LEU A 190 3.17 -3.00 16.37
C LEU A 190 3.13 -3.51 14.92
N ALA A 191 3.32 -2.63 13.94
CA ALA A 191 3.32 -2.98 12.52
C ALA A 191 4.37 -4.06 12.19
N GLY A 192 5.59 -3.92 12.73
CA GLY A 192 6.65 -4.93 12.60
C GLY A 192 6.26 -6.31 13.13
N ARG A 193 5.57 -6.39 14.28
CA ARG A 193 5.09 -7.66 14.84
C ARG A 193 4.09 -8.37 13.91
N TYR A 194 3.26 -7.61 13.20
CA TYR A 194 2.31 -8.15 12.22
C TYR A 194 2.89 -8.29 10.82
N ARG A 195 4.16 -7.89 10.60
CA ARG A 195 4.82 -7.82 9.28
C ARG A 195 4.01 -6.95 8.30
N ALA A 196 3.40 -5.89 8.82
CA ALA A 196 2.67 -4.90 8.05
C ALA A 196 3.64 -3.75 7.70
N PRO A 197 3.87 -3.43 6.41
CA PRO A 197 4.67 -2.27 6.04
C PRO A 197 3.97 -0.96 6.45
N CYS A 198 4.78 0.05 6.75
CA CYS A 198 4.32 1.40 7.04
C CYS A 198 4.64 2.33 5.86
N LEU A 199 3.62 2.81 5.15
CA LEU A 199 3.75 3.93 4.22
C LEU A 199 3.78 5.24 5.02
N VAL A 200 4.91 5.93 5.01
CA VAL A 200 5.15 7.12 5.84
C VAL A 200 5.41 8.32 4.96
N ASP A 201 4.54 9.33 5.05
CA ASP A 201 4.87 10.65 4.52
C ASP A 201 5.60 11.46 5.60
N CYS A 202 6.90 11.61 5.40
CA CYS A 202 7.81 12.33 6.29
C CYS A 202 7.86 13.84 6.01
N LYS A 203 7.23 14.32 4.92
CA LYS A 203 7.28 15.74 4.49
C LYS A 203 8.69 16.33 4.41
N GLY A 204 9.68 15.51 4.05
CA GLY A 204 11.09 15.89 3.97
C GLY A 204 11.87 15.84 5.28
N ASP A 205 11.27 15.37 6.40
CA ASP A 205 11.99 15.15 7.65
C ASP A 205 12.87 13.89 7.56
N HIS A 206 14.06 14.08 6.99
CA HIS A 206 15.06 13.02 6.84
C HIS A 206 15.56 12.47 8.18
N ALA A 207 15.70 13.33 9.19
CA ALA A 207 16.18 12.94 10.52
C ALA A 207 15.20 11.97 11.19
N ALA A 208 13.90 12.27 11.16
CA ALA A 208 12.86 11.38 11.65
C ALA A 208 12.84 10.06 10.87
N ALA A 209 12.90 10.11 9.53
CA ALA A 209 12.92 8.92 8.70
C ALA A 209 14.11 8.00 9.03
N ARG A 210 15.32 8.56 9.14
CA ARG A 210 16.53 7.82 9.49
C ARG A 210 16.47 7.21 10.89
N ARG A 211 15.95 7.96 11.87
CA ARG A 211 15.71 7.45 13.22
C ARG A 211 14.75 6.26 13.20
N MET A 212 13.60 6.39 12.56
CA MET A 212 12.60 5.32 12.46
C MET A 212 13.18 4.07 11.79
N ALA A 213 13.91 4.22 10.68
CA ALA A 213 14.53 3.10 9.97
C ALA A 213 15.49 2.32 10.86
N LYS A 214 16.37 3.02 11.60
CA LYS A 214 17.37 2.43 12.49
C LYS A 214 16.79 1.84 13.77
N ALA A 215 15.76 2.47 14.35
CA ALA A 215 15.13 2.00 15.58
C ALA A 215 14.23 0.78 15.34
N PHE A 216 13.67 0.64 14.13
CA PHE A 216 12.74 -0.44 13.78
C PHE A 216 13.20 -1.26 12.57
N PRO A 217 14.39 -1.89 12.61
CA PRO A 217 14.93 -2.65 11.46
C PRO A 217 14.04 -3.84 11.05
N GLY A 218 13.19 -4.34 11.95
CA GLY A 218 12.20 -5.38 11.66
C GLY A 218 10.88 -4.89 11.06
N THR A 219 10.72 -3.58 10.85
CA THR A 219 9.51 -2.98 10.27
C THR A 219 9.85 -2.35 8.93
N THR A 220 9.18 -2.79 7.87
CA THR A 220 9.36 -2.20 6.54
C THR A 220 8.73 -0.81 6.51
N LEU A 221 9.53 0.19 6.14
CA LEU A 221 9.09 1.55 5.90
C LEU A 221 9.07 1.80 4.39
N ILE A 222 7.94 2.27 3.87
CA ILE A 222 7.82 2.81 2.52
C ILE A 222 7.79 4.32 2.69
N ILE A 223 8.86 5.02 2.31
CA ILE A 223 8.91 6.48 2.43
C ILE A 223 8.20 7.08 1.22
N ALA A 224 7.10 7.78 1.48
CA ALA A 224 6.27 8.39 0.46
C ALA A 224 7.07 9.43 -0.36
N HIS A 225 6.82 9.47 -1.66
CA HIS A 225 7.32 10.50 -2.57
C HIS A 225 8.86 10.66 -2.61
N MET A 226 9.59 9.57 -2.38
CA MET A 226 11.04 9.57 -2.18
C MET A 226 11.50 10.60 -1.12
N GLY A 227 10.65 10.85 -0.12
CA GLY A 227 10.91 11.74 1.01
C GLY A 227 9.97 12.93 1.10
N ARG A 228 9.57 13.53 -0.03
CA ARG A 228 8.70 14.73 -0.05
C ARG A 228 7.96 14.89 -1.37
N TYR A 229 6.65 15.08 -1.26
CA TYR A 229 5.77 15.33 -2.40
C TYR A 229 6.21 16.58 -3.20
N LEU A 230 6.29 16.44 -4.53
CA LEU A 230 6.68 17.48 -5.49
C LEU A 230 8.01 18.17 -5.15
N ALA A 231 8.97 17.45 -4.55
CA ALA A 231 10.28 17.99 -4.20
C ALA A 231 11.04 18.44 -5.46
N THR A 232 11.50 19.69 -5.44
CA THR A 232 12.39 20.28 -6.46
C THR A 232 13.85 20.35 -6.00
N ASP A 233 14.14 19.92 -4.76
CA ASP A 233 15.49 19.83 -4.22
C ASP A 233 16.03 18.42 -4.43
N GLY A 234 16.92 18.26 -5.41
CA GLY A 234 17.58 16.99 -5.70
C GLY A 234 18.42 16.47 -4.53
N ARG A 235 19.01 17.35 -3.71
CA ARG A 235 19.83 16.93 -2.55
C ARG A 235 18.99 16.27 -1.48
N LEU A 236 17.74 16.72 -1.30
CA LEU A 236 16.81 16.07 -0.39
C LEU A 236 16.51 14.65 -0.86
N LEU A 237 16.22 14.46 -2.16
CA LEU A 237 15.99 13.12 -2.71
C LEU A 237 17.23 12.22 -2.56
N ASP A 238 18.43 12.76 -2.74
CA ASP A 238 19.70 12.04 -2.53
C ASP A 238 19.85 11.53 -1.10
N GLN A 239 19.44 12.34 -0.11
CA GLN A 239 19.45 11.92 1.30
C GLN A 239 18.53 10.73 1.56
N PHE A 240 17.34 10.68 0.93
CA PHE A 240 16.40 9.57 1.08
C PHE A 240 16.82 8.33 0.28
N ILE A 241 17.41 8.49 -0.90
CA ILE A 241 18.04 7.39 -1.65
C ILE A 241 19.19 6.79 -0.81
N GLY A 242 20.05 7.64 -0.25
CA GLY A 242 21.14 7.23 0.63
C GLY A 242 20.66 6.52 1.90
N LEU A 243 19.54 6.98 2.49
CA LEU A 243 18.91 6.28 3.62
C LEU A 243 18.43 4.88 3.23
N ALA A 244 17.78 4.75 2.06
CA ALA A 244 17.32 3.46 1.57
C ALA A 244 18.48 2.50 1.25
N ALA A 245 19.65 3.04 0.87
CA ALA A 245 20.89 2.28 0.71
C ALA A 245 21.52 1.88 2.06
N GLU A 246 21.41 2.73 3.08
CA GLU A 246 21.91 2.44 4.44
C GLU A 246 21.06 1.40 5.19
N CYS A 247 19.75 1.32 4.90
CA CYS A 247 18.78 0.57 5.69
C CYS A 247 17.95 -0.43 4.86
N ASP A 248 18.16 -1.72 5.09
CA ASP A 248 17.46 -2.84 4.41
C ASP A 248 15.95 -2.93 4.69
N ASN A 249 15.39 -2.09 5.55
CA ASN A 249 13.95 -2.03 5.80
C ASN A 249 13.27 -0.83 5.11
N VAL A 250 13.98 -0.03 4.31
CA VAL A 250 13.45 1.18 3.67
C VAL A 250 13.23 1.00 2.17
N LEU A 251 11.97 1.11 1.75
CA LEU A 251 11.56 1.26 0.35
C LEU A 251 11.19 2.71 0.08
N LEU A 252 11.25 3.13 -1.18
CA LEU A 252 10.80 4.45 -1.60
C LEU A 252 9.59 4.34 -2.53
N ASP A 253 8.58 5.15 -2.25
CA ASP A 253 7.43 5.34 -3.13
C ASP A 253 7.71 6.52 -4.08
N VAL A 254 7.51 6.32 -5.39
CA VAL A 254 7.83 7.31 -6.43
C VAL A 254 6.65 8.24 -6.80
N SER A 255 5.52 8.13 -6.11
CA SER A 255 4.36 9.01 -6.32
C SER A 255 4.73 10.48 -6.13
N GLY A 256 4.25 11.37 -7.00
CA GLY A 256 4.49 12.81 -6.86
C GLY A 256 5.95 13.27 -7.00
N VAL A 257 6.87 12.41 -7.46
CA VAL A 257 8.25 12.79 -7.78
C VAL A 257 8.24 13.56 -9.11
N VAL A 258 8.79 14.78 -9.09
CA VAL A 258 8.88 15.68 -10.27
C VAL A 258 10.26 15.74 -10.91
N LEU A 259 11.32 15.45 -10.13
CA LEU A 259 12.67 15.23 -10.63
C LEU A 259 12.79 13.77 -11.11
N VAL A 260 12.19 13.49 -12.27
CA VAL A 260 12.01 12.12 -12.79
C VAL A 260 13.32 11.38 -12.99
N GLU A 261 14.42 12.09 -13.24
CA GLU A 261 15.78 11.56 -13.37
C GLU A 261 16.29 10.89 -12.08
N LYS A 262 15.73 11.26 -10.91
CA LYS A 262 16.05 10.63 -9.63
C LYS A 262 15.49 9.22 -9.50
N ILE A 263 14.46 8.84 -10.25
CA ILE A 263 13.90 7.48 -10.18
C ILE A 263 14.89 6.45 -10.75
N PRO A 264 15.46 6.61 -11.97
CA PRO A 264 16.52 5.71 -12.44
C PRO A 264 17.79 5.75 -11.57
N GLU A 265 18.12 6.89 -10.97
CA GLU A 265 19.23 6.99 -10.02
C GLU A 265 19.01 6.13 -8.76
N ALA A 266 17.79 6.18 -8.22
CA ALA A 266 17.39 5.32 -7.11
C ALA A 266 17.45 3.83 -7.53
N VAL A 267 16.95 3.47 -8.73
CA VAL A 267 17.06 2.09 -9.24
C VAL A 267 18.52 1.62 -9.28
N ARG A 268 19.45 2.45 -9.79
CA ARG A 268 20.88 2.10 -9.82
C ARG A 268 21.49 1.94 -8.42
N THR A 269 21.03 2.72 -7.45
CA THR A 269 21.61 2.75 -6.10
C THR A 269 21.07 1.65 -5.19
N ILE A 270 19.75 1.42 -5.19
CA ILE A 270 19.09 0.51 -4.24
C ILE A 270 18.36 -0.66 -4.92
N GLY A 271 18.32 -0.70 -6.26
CA GLY A 271 17.60 -1.71 -7.04
C GLY A 271 16.09 -1.43 -7.15
N ALA A 272 15.51 -1.85 -8.28
CA ALA A 272 14.08 -1.64 -8.56
C ALA A 272 13.13 -2.33 -7.56
N LYS A 273 13.57 -3.42 -6.92
CA LYS A 273 12.82 -4.13 -5.87
C LYS A 273 12.69 -3.35 -4.55
N ARG A 274 13.33 -2.18 -4.46
CA ARG A 274 13.24 -1.27 -3.32
C ARG A 274 12.41 -0.01 -3.61
N LEU A 275 11.74 -0.01 -4.75
CA LEU A 275 10.89 1.08 -5.20
C LEU A 275 9.47 0.56 -5.43
N VAL A 276 8.48 1.39 -5.13
CA VAL A 276 7.07 1.15 -5.45
C VAL A 276 6.48 2.35 -6.16
N TRP A 277 5.54 2.10 -7.07
CA TRP A 277 4.78 3.14 -7.74
C TRP A 277 3.41 3.33 -7.08
N GLY A 278 2.96 4.57 -7.05
CA GLY A 278 1.60 4.95 -6.70
C GLY A 278 1.27 6.30 -7.32
N THR A 279 -0.01 6.66 -7.35
CA THR A 279 -0.44 7.95 -7.91
C THR A 279 -0.42 9.08 -6.90
N ASP A 280 -0.49 8.78 -5.59
CA ASP A 280 -0.92 9.72 -4.54
C ASP A 280 -2.33 10.28 -4.79
N GLY A 281 -3.09 9.61 -5.67
CA GLY A 281 -4.35 10.10 -6.20
C GLY A 281 -5.56 9.56 -5.45
N PRO A 282 -6.76 9.84 -5.97
CA PRO A 282 -7.02 10.63 -7.18
C PRO A 282 -6.74 12.14 -6.99
N HIS A 283 -6.47 12.87 -8.08
CA HIS A 283 -6.36 14.33 -8.08
C HIS A 283 -7.29 14.95 -9.14
N PRO A 284 -7.89 16.13 -8.89
CA PRO A 284 -8.93 16.67 -9.75
C PRO A 284 -8.39 17.48 -10.94
N LYS A 285 -7.07 17.68 -11.03
CA LYS A 285 -6.43 18.45 -12.11
C LYS A 285 -5.32 17.61 -12.74
N PRO A 286 -5.27 17.49 -14.09
CA PRO A 286 -6.23 18.01 -15.07
C PRO A 286 -7.62 17.33 -15.01
N ASP A 287 -7.66 16.05 -14.68
CA ASP A 287 -8.80 15.27 -14.19
C ASP A 287 -8.25 14.00 -13.54
N THR A 288 -9.09 13.21 -12.85
CA THR A 288 -8.62 12.04 -12.08
C THR A 288 -8.01 10.93 -12.95
N VAL A 289 -8.49 10.74 -14.17
CA VAL A 289 -8.01 9.71 -15.10
C VAL A 289 -6.72 10.17 -15.78
N ALA A 290 -6.70 11.39 -16.31
CA ALA A 290 -5.53 11.94 -16.98
C ALA A 290 -4.36 12.12 -16.02
N PHE A 291 -4.62 12.52 -14.77
CA PHE A 291 -3.61 12.57 -13.71
C PHE A 291 -2.99 11.19 -13.47
N ALA A 292 -3.81 10.16 -13.18
CA ALA A 292 -3.30 8.82 -12.90
C ALA A 292 -2.56 8.21 -14.11
N ARG A 293 -3.03 8.49 -15.34
CA ARG A 293 -2.33 8.08 -16.57
C ARG A 293 -0.97 8.77 -16.71
N THR A 294 -0.89 10.06 -16.37
CA THR A 294 0.37 10.82 -16.41
C THR A 294 1.39 10.26 -15.42
N GLU A 295 0.96 9.93 -14.20
CA GLU A 295 1.84 9.31 -13.19
C GLU A 295 2.32 7.92 -13.62
N LEU A 296 1.50 7.15 -14.33
CA LEU A 296 1.90 5.86 -14.88
C LEU A 296 2.86 5.99 -16.06
N ASP A 297 2.55 6.90 -16.99
CA ASP A 297 3.35 7.11 -18.21
C ASP A 297 4.73 7.70 -17.87
N LYS A 298 4.84 8.49 -16.78
CA LYS A 298 6.11 8.92 -16.20
C LYS A 298 7.08 7.75 -16.02
N VAL A 299 6.64 6.66 -15.39
CA VAL A 299 7.48 5.48 -15.16
C VAL A 299 7.74 4.71 -16.46
N ARG A 300 6.75 4.59 -17.33
CA ARG A 300 6.89 3.88 -18.62
C ARG A 300 7.94 4.52 -19.54
N GLN A 301 8.03 5.85 -19.50
CA GLN A 301 8.97 6.65 -20.31
C GLN A 301 10.39 6.69 -19.74
N LEU A 302 10.62 6.20 -18.52
CA LEU A 302 11.97 6.12 -17.97
C LEU A 302 12.83 5.15 -18.78
N ASP A 303 14.11 5.52 -18.93
CA ASP A 303 15.15 4.65 -19.47
C ASP A 303 15.54 3.59 -18.44
N LEU A 304 14.66 2.60 -18.28
CA LEU A 304 14.78 1.45 -17.39
C LEU A 304 14.45 0.18 -18.16
N GLY A 305 15.09 -0.92 -17.76
CA GLY A 305 14.74 -2.24 -18.26
C GLY A 305 13.30 -2.61 -17.94
N GLU A 306 12.70 -3.45 -18.78
CA GLU A 306 11.30 -3.83 -18.63
C GLU A 306 11.03 -4.63 -17.33
N ASP A 307 12.02 -5.36 -16.81
CA ASP A 307 11.91 -6.03 -15.50
C ASP A 307 11.92 -5.03 -14.33
N ASP A 308 12.73 -3.98 -14.41
CA ASP A 308 12.76 -2.92 -13.40
C ASP A 308 11.42 -2.18 -13.36
N LYS A 309 10.87 -1.84 -14.54
CA LYS A 309 9.52 -1.25 -14.64
C LYS A 309 8.46 -2.17 -14.03
N ASP A 310 8.53 -3.48 -14.24
CA ASP A 310 7.60 -4.45 -13.62
C ASP A 310 7.73 -4.48 -12.09
N ASN A 311 8.96 -4.40 -11.58
CA ASN A 311 9.22 -4.30 -10.15
C ASN A 311 8.56 -3.04 -9.57
N LEU A 312 8.83 -1.87 -10.16
CA LEU A 312 8.28 -0.58 -9.74
C LEU A 312 6.74 -0.55 -9.80
N LEU A 313 6.17 -0.97 -10.93
CA LEU A 313 4.74 -0.80 -11.24
C LEU A 313 3.82 -1.79 -10.52
N GLY A 314 4.34 -2.86 -9.92
CA GLY A 314 3.48 -3.75 -9.15
C GLY A 314 4.13 -4.94 -8.48
N ARG A 315 5.20 -5.52 -9.05
CA ARG A 315 5.77 -6.76 -8.50
C ARG A 315 6.31 -6.56 -7.08
N THR A 316 7.00 -5.46 -6.81
CA THR A 316 7.55 -5.15 -5.48
C THR A 316 6.45 -5.09 -4.42
N ILE A 317 5.36 -4.34 -4.67
CA ILE A 317 4.28 -4.19 -3.69
C ILE A 317 3.48 -5.49 -3.51
N LEU A 318 3.26 -6.26 -4.58
CA LEU A 318 2.59 -7.56 -4.50
C LEU A 318 3.42 -8.59 -3.70
N GLU A 319 4.74 -8.62 -3.89
CA GLU A 319 5.67 -9.46 -3.11
C GLU A 319 5.67 -9.04 -1.63
N LEU A 320 5.80 -7.74 -1.36
CA LEU A 320 5.80 -7.20 -0.01
C LEU A 320 4.51 -7.56 0.75
N LEU A 321 3.36 -7.47 0.07
CA LEU A 321 2.05 -7.77 0.64
C LEU A 321 1.63 -9.24 0.55
N ARG A 322 2.42 -10.08 -0.11
CA ARG A 322 2.17 -11.52 -0.31
C ARG A 322 0.84 -11.78 -1.02
N LEU A 323 0.62 -11.09 -2.13
CA LEU A 323 -0.60 -11.13 -2.94
C LEU A 323 -0.36 -11.65 -4.38
N GLN A 324 0.67 -12.46 -4.56
CA GLN A 324 0.97 -13.14 -5.83
C GLN A 324 0.01 -14.28 -6.14
#